data_AF-V5QP27-F1
#
_entry.id   AF-V5QP27-F1
#
_cell.length_a   1.000
_cell.length_b   1.000
_cell.length_c   1.000
_cell.angle_alpha   90.00
_cell.angle_beta   90.00
_cell.angle_gamma   90.00
#
_symmetry.space_group_name_H-M   'P 1'
#
loop_
_entity.id
_entity.type
_entity.pdbx_description
1 polymer ?
#
loop_
_entity_poly.entity_id
_entity_poly.type
_entity_poly.pdbx_seq_one_letter_code
_entity_poly.pdbx_strand_id
1 'polypeptide(L)'
;SGQHVWSLKIGAYHDDPSFGGKAGESGEFRMSNCSDIERLCFESVGYFQTYIYKGMAHGSWNDATYSDGSFGMDRWLVNVKQDASQARRLAAIEKKVGITWVPESFWKTGEWLDQLTGPYIVKNHPGKTIFDLCP
;
A
#
# COMPACT_ATOMS: atom_id res chain seq x y z
N SER A 1 12.62 5.23 -1.76
CA SER A 1 13.56 5.56 -2.87
C SER A 1 13.56 7.02 -3.33
N GLY A 2 12.70 7.91 -2.79
CA GLY A 2 12.52 9.28 -3.33
C GLY A 2 11.52 9.34 -4.50
N GLN A 3 10.75 8.28 -4.72
CA GLN A 3 9.77 8.16 -5.80
C GLN A 3 8.33 8.05 -5.25
N HIS A 4 7.36 8.16 -6.16
CA HIS A 4 5.93 8.02 -5.89
C HIS A 4 5.34 6.82 -6.65
N VAL A 5 5.93 5.64 -6.43
CA VAL A 5 5.47 4.36 -7.01
C VAL A 5 4.42 3.75 -6.10
N TRP A 6 3.37 3.15 -6.68
CA TRP A 6 2.31 2.47 -5.94
C TRP A 6 2.89 1.36 -5.05
N SER A 7 2.50 1.32 -3.77
CA SER A 7 3.10 0.42 -2.77
C SER A 7 2.99 -1.06 -3.15
N LEU A 8 1.87 -1.46 -3.76
CA LEU A 8 1.59 -2.85 -4.13
C LEU A 8 2.03 -3.19 -5.56
N LYS A 9 2.76 -2.30 -6.25
CA LYS A 9 3.27 -2.59 -7.59
C LYS A 9 4.31 -3.71 -7.54
N ILE A 10 4.01 -4.86 -8.13
CA ILE A 10 4.97 -5.92 -8.43
C ILE A 10 5.45 -5.71 -9.87
N GLY A 11 6.67 -5.22 -10.07
CA GLY A 11 7.20 -4.85 -11.38
C GLY A 11 7.26 -6.00 -12.40
N ALA A 12 7.27 -7.25 -11.93
CA ALA A 12 7.18 -8.44 -12.78
C ALA A 12 5.77 -8.68 -13.37
N TYR A 13 4.73 -8.07 -12.80
CA TYR A 13 3.33 -8.26 -13.19
C TYR A 13 2.61 -6.96 -13.59
N HIS A 14 3.19 -5.81 -13.25
CA HIS A 14 2.55 -4.50 -13.40
C HIS A 14 3.49 -3.54 -14.12
N ASP A 15 3.06 -3.06 -15.30
CA ASP A 15 3.82 -2.12 -16.14
C ASP A 15 2.98 -0.92 -16.62
N ASP A 16 1.77 -0.75 -16.09
CA ASP A 16 0.94 0.40 -16.43
C ASP A 16 1.54 1.70 -15.85
N PRO A 17 1.63 2.79 -16.63
CA PRO A 17 2.16 4.07 -16.16
C PRO A 17 1.47 4.62 -14.90
N SER A 18 0.21 4.28 -14.65
CA SER A 18 -0.53 4.67 -13.45
C SER A 18 0.07 4.14 -12.14
N PHE A 19 0.88 3.08 -12.19
CA PHE A 19 1.57 2.55 -11.01
C PHE A 19 2.88 3.28 -10.69
N GLY A 20 3.40 4.10 -11.60
CA GLY A 20 4.67 4.80 -11.47
C GLY A 20 5.91 3.90 -11.60
N GLY A 21 7.10 4.51 -11.53
CA GLY A 21 8.38 3.80 -11.67
C GLY A 21 8.70 3.38 -13.12
N LYS A 22 9.88 2.81 -13.33
CA LYS A 22 10.31 2.25 -14.62
C LYS A 22 9.68 0.87 -14.86
N ALA A 23 9.78 0.38 -16.09
CA ALA A 23 9.36 -0.98 -16.41
C ALA A 23 10.19 -2.01 -15.64
N GLY A 24 9.51 -3.02 -15.07
CA GLY A 24 10.13 -4.00 -14.18
C GLY A 24 10.42 -3.51 -12.76
N GLU A 25 10.31 -2.21 -12.48
CA GLU A 25 10.51 -1.65 -11.14
C GLU A 25 9.26 -1.88 -10.26
N SER A 26 9.44 -2.49 -9.10
CA SER A 26 8.39 -2.64 -8.08
C SER A 26 8.27 -1.39 -7.22
N GLY A 27 7.11 -1.24 -6.56
CA GLY A 27 6.96 -0.30 -5.47
C GLY A 27 7.65 -0.77 -4.20
N GLU A 28 7.78 0.14 -3.23
CA GLU A 28 8.15 -0.22 -1.87
C GLU A 28 6.94 -0.86 -1.18
N PHE A 29 6.94 -2.19 -1.07
CA PHE A 29 5.87 -2.96 -0.43
C PHE A 29 5.85 -2.72 1.09
N ARG A 30 4.78 -2.11 1.59
CA ARG A 30 4.72 -1.55 2.95
C ARG A 30 3.31 -1.49 3.52
N MET A 31 3.23 -1.44 4.85
CA MET A 31 2.01 -1.19 5.63
C MET A 31 1.88 0.28 6.09
N SER A 32 2.91 1.10 5.86
CA SER A 32 3.00 2.48 6.34
C SER A 32 3.05 3.49 5.19
N ASN A 33 2.62 4.73 5.43
CA ASN A 33 2.61 5.80 4.42
C ASN A 33 1.93 5.37 3.11
N CYS A 34 0.67 4.93 3.25
CA CYS A 34 -0.19 4.41 2.19
C CYS A 34 -1.65 4.53 2.62
N SER A 35 -2.58 4.29 1.70
CA SER A 35 -4.01 4.18 2.02
C SER A 35 -4.31 2.94 2.89
N ASP A 36 -5.48 2.94 3.54
CA ASP A 36 -5.95 1.75 4.28
C ASP A 36 -6.11 0.52 3.37
N ILE A 37 -6.59 0.69 2.14
CA ILE A 37 -6.69 -0.43 1.19
C ILE A 37 -5.31 -1.04 0.94
N GLU A 38 -4.27 -0.22 0.72
CA GLU A 38 -2.91 -0.72 0.54
C GLU A 38 -2.38 -1.45 1.79
N ARG A 39 -2.60 -0.88 2.98
CA ARG A 39 -2.22 -1.49 4.26
C ARG A 39 -2.94 -2.82 4.49
N LEU A 40 -4.24 -2.87 4.30
CA LEU A 40 -5.05 -4.08 4.51
C LEU A 40 -4.68 -5.18 3.51
N CYS A 41 -4.35 -4.83 2.26
CA CYS A 41 -3.78 -5.76 1.29
C CYS A 41 -2.43 -6.31 1.76
N PHE A 42 -1.53 -5.45 2.25
CA PHE A 42 -0.26 -5.86 2.84
C PHE A 42 -0.48 -6.84 4.00
N GLU A 43 -1.36 -6.52 4.95
CA GLU A 43 -1.62 -7.35 6.13
C GLU A 43 -2.23 -8.71 5.76
N SER A 44 -3.15 -8.72 4.80
CA SER A 44 -3.80 -9.95 4.36
C SER A 44 -2.79 -10.95 3.77
N VAL A 45 -1.90 -10.49 2.90
CA VAL A 45 -0.90 -11.36 2.27
C VAL A 45 0.35 -11.58 3.13
N GLY A 46 0.78 -10.56 3.87
CA GLY A 46 2.02 -10.54 4.65
C GLY A 46 1.89 -11.14 6.05
N TYR A 47 0.69 -11.12 6.64
CA TYR A 47 0.42 -11.71 7.95
C TYR A 47 -0.49 -12.93 7.83
N PHE A 48 -1.77 -12.75 7.50
CA PHE A 48 -2.76 -13.82 7.61
C PHE A 48 -2.53 -14.99 6.65
N GLN A 49 -2.17 -14.70 5.40
CA GLN A 49 -1.84 -15.77 4.45
C GLN A 49 -0.63 -16.60 4.94
N THR A 50 0.31 -15.99 5.66
CA THR A 50 1.45 -16.72 6.22
C THR A 50 1.02 -17.60 7.40
N TYR A 51 -0.01 -17.22 8.16
CA TYR A 51 -0.59 -18.07 9.20
C TYR A 51 -1.28 -19.29 8.62
N ILE A 52 -1.90 -19.17 7.44
CA ILE A 52 -2.44 -20.33 6.71
C ILE A 52 -1.32 -21.29 6.31
N TYR A 53 -0.30 -20.77 5.62
CA TYR A 53 0.82 -21.59 5.17
C TYR A 53 1.52 -22.27 6.36
N LYS A 54 1.89 -21.50 7.39
CA LYS A 54 2.60 -22.02 8.56
C LYS A 54 1.71 -22.88 9.44
N GLY A 55 0.46 -22.49 9.67
CA GLY A 55 -0.49 -23.26 10.48
C GLY A 55 -0.72 -24.64 9.89
N MET A 56 -1.00 -24.73 8.59
CA MET A 56 -1.16 -26.02 7.92
C MET A 56 0.13 -26.84 7.93
N ALA A 57 1.29 -26.22 7.71
CA ALA A 57 2.58 -26.91 7.71
C ALA A 57 3.00 -27.45 9.09
N HIS A 58 2.53 -26.86 10.19
CA HIS A 58 2.90 -27.23 11.56
C HIS A 58 1.74 -27.87 12.35
N GLY A 59 0.64 -28.24 11.68
CA GLY A 59 -0.51 -28.90 12.31
C GLY A 59 -1.35 -27.99 13.24
N SER A 60 -1.16 -26.67 13.17
CA SER A 60 -2.02 -25.71 13.86
C SER A 60 -3.21 -25.36 12.97
N TRP A 61 -4.25 -26.19 13.05
CA TRP A 61 -5.48 -26.02 12.26
C TRP A 61 -6.16 -24.68 12.49
N ASN A 62 -6.05 -24.13 13.71
CA ASN A 62 -6.70 -22.89 14.06
C ASN A 62 -5.95 -21.66 13.55
N ASP A 63 -4.60 -21.67 13.53
CA ASP A 63 -3.82 -20.62 12.87
C ASP A 63 -4.12 -20.55 11.37
N ALA A 64 -4.46 -21.69 10.76
CA ALA A 64 -4.86 -21.70 9.37
C ALA A 64 -6.31 -21.26 9.13
N THR A 65 -7.11 -21.11 10.18
CA THR A 65 -8.55 -20.81 10.08
C THR A 65 -8.96 -19.63 10.95
N TYR A 66 -9.40 -19.88 12.20
CA TYR A 66 -10.03 -18.88 13.07
C TYR A 66 -9.06 -17.92 13.74
N SER A 67 -7.85 -18.37 14.09
CA SER A 67 -6.78 -17.53 14.65
C SER A 67 -6.10 -16.74 13.54
N ASP A 68 -6.86 -15.84 12.92
CA ASP A 68 -6.41 -14.89 11.90
C ASP A 68 -5.81 -15.50 10.61
N GLY A 69 -5.98 -16.80 10.38
CA GLY A 69 -5.70 -17.44 9.09
C GLY A 69 -6.75 -17.10 8.03
N SER A 70 -7.45 -18.12 7.53
CA SER A 70 -8.49 -17.95 6.51
C SER A 70 -9.53 -16.89 6.90
N PHE A 71 -10.08 -16.95 8.11
CA PHE A 71 -11.10 -15.99 8.53
C PHE A 71 -10.50 -14.62 8.88
N GLY A 72 -9.19 -14.53 9.08
CA GLY A 72 -8.47 -13.26 9.07
C GLY A 72 -8.53 -12.60 7.70
N MET A 73 -8.11 -13.33 6.65
CA MET A 73 -8.18 -12.82 5.28
C MET A 73 -9.62 -12.46 4.85
N ASP A 74 -10.63 -13.24 5.24
CA ASP A 74 -12.03 -12.95 4.93
C ASP A 74 -12.51 -11.62 5.53
N ARG A 75 -12.17 -11.34 6.79
CA ARG A 75 -12.52 -10.06 7.44
C ARG A 75 -11.83 -8.89 6.74
N TRP A 76 -10.57 -9.06 6.34
CA TRP A 76 -9.84 -8.00 5.62
C TRP A 76 -10.39 -7.79 4.21
N LEU A 77 -10.86 -8.83 3.53
CA LEU A 77 -11.54 -8.71 2.25
C LEU A 77 -12.82 -7.86 2.37
N VAL A 78 -13.60 -8.05 3.43
CA VAL A 78 -14.79 -7.22 3.71
C VAL A 78 -14.39 -5.76 3.92
N ASN A 79 -13.37 -5.51 4.74
CA ASN A 79 -12.89 -4.14 5.01
C ASN A 79 -12.40 -3.44 3.74
N VAL A 80 -11.57 -4.11 2.92
CA VAL A 80 -11.10 -3.55 1.64
C VAL A 80 -12.27 -3.19 0.72
N LYS A 81 -13.29 -4.05 0.63
CA LYS A 81 -14.49 -3.77 -0.18
C LYS A 81 -15.27 -2.58 0.36
N GLN A 82 -15.36 -2.44 1.68
CA GLN A 82 -16.06 -1.34 2.33
C GLN A 82 -15.35 0.00 2.08
N ASP A 83 -14.03 0.07 2.28
CA ASP A 83 -13.23 1.28 2.05
C ASP A 83 -13.27 1.69 0.57
N ALA A 84 -13.18 0.72 -0.33
CA ALA A 84 -13.32 0.96 -1.77
C ALA A 84 -14.70 1.51 -2.15
N SER A 85 -15.76 0.98 -1.53
CA SER A 85 -17.13 1.48 -1.73
C SER A 85 -17.26 2.93 -1.27
N GLN A 86 -16.74 3.25 -0.09
CA GLN A 86 -16.77 4.62 0.45
C GLN A 86 -16.01 5.60 -0.44
N ALA A 87 -14.78 5.29 -0.83
CA ALA A 87 -13.97 6.15 -1.70
C ALA A 87 -14.66 6.41 -3.05
N ARG A 88 -15.24 5.37 -3.67
CA ARG A 88 -15.97 5.51 -4.95
C ARG A 88 -17.25 6.34 -4.80
N ARG A 89 -17.97 6.20 -3.68
CA ARG A 89 -19.17 7.00 -3.40
C ARG A 89 -18.85 8.47 -3.22
N LEU A 90 -17.79 8.79 -2.47
CA LEU A 90 -17.35 10.18 -2.27
C LEU A 90 -16.93 10.81 -3.61
N ALA A 91 -16.06 10.14 -4.37
CA ALA A 91 -15.63 10.61 -5.68
C ALA A 91 -16.81 10.86 -6.66
N ALA A 92 -17.83 9.99 -6.63
CA ALA A 92 -19.03 10.17 -7.45
C ALA A 92 -19.86 11.39 -7.01
N ILE A 93 -19.97 11.64 -5.70
CA ILE A 93 -20.66 12.80 -5.14
C ILE A 93 -19.90 14.09 -5.51
N GLU A 94 -18.60 14.14 -5.24
CA GLU A 94 -17.71 15.28 -5.55
C GLU A 94 -17.80 15.67 -7.01
N LYS A 95 -17.68 14.69 -7.92
CA LYS A 95 -17.84 14.89 -9.36
C LYS A 95 -19.21 15.48 -9.71
N LYS A 96 -20.28 15.01 -9.06
CA LYS A 96 -21.65 15.49 -9.32
C LYS A 96 -21.87 16.91 -8.83
N VAL A 97 -21.23 17.32 -7.74
CA VAL A 97 -21.37 18.67 -7.16
C VAL A 97 -20.31 19.65 -7.64
N GLY A 98 -19.40 19.22 -8.54
CA GLY A 98 -18.36 20.07 -9.09
C GLY A 98 -17.21 20.36 -8.12
N ILE A 99 -17.02 19.52 -7.10
CA ILE A 99 -15.88 19.61 -6.18
C ILE A 99 -14.75 18.76 -6.74
N THR A 100 -13.55 19.35 -6.77
CA THR A 100 -12.30 18.60 -6.96
C THR A 100 -11.66 18.43 -5.59
N TRP A 101 -11.69 17.22 -5.04
CA TRP A 101 -11.03 16.93 -3.77
C TRP A 101 -9.53 17.17 -3.88
N VAL A 102 -8.95 17.77 -2.84
CA VAL A 102 -7.52 18.00 -2.69
C VAL A 102 -7.07 17.13 -1.52
N PRO A 103 -6.17 16.15 -1.74
CA PRO A 103 -5.65 15.32 -0.66
C PRO A 103 -5.04 16.17 0.45
N GLU A 104 -5.37 15.82 1.69
CA GLU A 104 -4.96 16.57 2.87
C GLU A 104 -3.44 16.54 3.05
N SER A 105 -2.91 17.55 3.76
CA SER A 105 -1.46 17.73 3.93
C SER A 105 -0.77 16.58 4.67
N PHE A 106 -1.48 15.88 5.55
CA PHE A 106 -0.94 14.78 6.33
C PHE A 106 -0.53 13.57 5.48
N TRP A 107 -0.98 13.48 4.22
CA TRP A 107 -0.50 12.49 3.26
C TRP A 107 0.90 12.81 2.72
N LYS A 108 1.37 14.05 2.85
CA LYS A 108 2.62 14.55 2.26
C LYS A 108 3.71 14.80 3.29
N THR A 109 3.35 15.39 4.42
CA THR A 109 4.28 15.88 5.44
C THR A 109 3.70 15.68 6.83
N GLY A 110 4.57 15.60 7.82
CA GLY A 110 4.21 15.43 9.22
C GLY A 110 5.44 15.06 10.05
N GLU A 111 5.38 15.24 11.36
CA GLU A 111 6.55 15.14 12.23
C GLU A 111 7.36 13.84 12.03
N TRP A 112 6.68 12.71 11.86
CA TRP A 112 7.31 11.44 11.52
C TRP A 112 7.70 11.31 10.04
N LEU A 113 6.80 11.71 9.11
CA LEU A 113 7.03 11.61 7.67
C LEU A 113 8.25 12.42 7.22
N ASP A 114 8.47 13.58 7.84
CA ASP A 114 9.53 14.52 7.48
C ASP A 114 10.94 13.98 7.81
N GLN A 115 11.04 12.93 8.65
CA GLN A 115 12.29 12.26 8.99
C GLN A 115 12.67 11.13 8.01
N LEU A 116 11.80 10.81 7.05
CA LEU A 116 12.01 9.68 6.14
C LEU A 116 13.04 10.00 5.05
N THR A 117 13.66 8.94 4.52
CA THR A 117 14.63 9.05 3.41
C THR A 117 14.00 9.63 2.13
N GLY A 118 12.71 9.39 1.90
CA GLY A 118 11.98 9.91 0.73
C GLY A 118 12.02 11.43 0.62
N PRO A 119 11.46 12.17 1.60
CA PRO A 119 11.53 13.63 1.67
C PRO A 119 12.95 14.18 1.59
N TYR A 120 13.92 13.55 2.26
CA TYR A 120 15.32 13.96 2.19
C TYR A 120 15.87 13.89 0.76
N ILE A 121 15.70 12.76 0.05
CA ILE A 121 16.19 12.61 -1.33
C ILE A 121 15.53 13.64 -2.25
N VAL A 122 14.20 13.82 -2.16
CA VAL A 122 13.47 14.77 -3.02
C VAL A 122 13.99 16.20 -2.82
N LYS A 123 14.30 16.58 -1.57
CA LYS A 123 14.78 17.93 -1.23
C LYS A 123 16.26 18.13 -1.56
N ASN A 124 17.11 17.17 -1.21
CA ASN A 124 18.57 17.34 -1.21
C ASN A 124 19.26 16.78 -2.47
N HIS A 125 18.60 15.87 -3.19
CA HIS A 125 19.10 15.27 -4.41
C HIS A 125 18.01 15.24 -5.52
N PRO A 126 17.52 16.42 -5.96
CA PRO A 126 16.44 16.48 -6.94
C PRO A 126 16.79 15.75 -8.25
N GLY A 127 15.81 15.03 -8.80
CA GLY A 127 15.96 14.28 -10.05
C GLY A 127 16.72 12.96 -9.94
N LYS A 128 17.12 12.56 -8.72
CA LYS A 128 17.76 11.27 -8.44
C LYS A 128 16.90 10.41 -7.51
N THR A 129 17.09 9.11 -7.60
CA THR A 129 16.57 8.11 -6.67
C THR A 129 17.68 7.61 -5.74
N ILE A 130 17.32 6.84 -4.71
CA ILE A 130 18.34 6.18 -3.86
C ILE A 130 19.27 5.26 -4.68
N PHE A 131 18.76 4.65 -5.76
CA PHE A 131 19.54 3.76 -6.61
C PHE A 131 20.59 4.52 -7.44
N ASP A 132 20.33 5.80 -7.77
CA ASP A 132 21.32 6.65 -8.44
C ASP A 132 22.37 7.19 -7.46
N LEU A 133 22.02 7.28 -6.16
CA LEU A 133 22.89 7.78 -5.09
C LEU A 133 23.76 6.67 -4.48
N CYS A 134 23.36 5.41 -4.66
CA CYS A 134 24.07 4.22 -4.20
C CYS A 134 24.34 3.28 -5.39
N PRO A 135 25.26 3.67 -6.31
CA PRO A 135 25.57 2.90 -7.52
C PRO A 135 26.29 1.58 -7.25
#